data_AF-A0A426X4H9-F1
#
_entry.id   AF-A0A426X4H9-F1
#
_cell.length_a   1.000
_cell.length_b   1.000
_cell.length_c   1.000
_cell.angle_alpha   90.00
_cell.angle_beta   90.00
_cell.angle_gamma   90.00
#
_symmetry.space_group_name_H-M   'P 1'
#
loop_
_entity.id
_entity.type
_entity.pdbx_description
1 polymer ?
#
loop_
_entity_poly.entity_id
_entity_poly.type
_entity_poly.pdbx_seq_one_letter_code
_entity_poly.pdbx_strand_id
1 'polypeptide(L)'
;MKPADVGLHPDLPFFRDYKGTPPVTYLHLHQCPKFSIGIFCLPQAAVIPLHNHPGMTVFSKLLFGSMHIRSYDWADSSKQIRSSNGELDGPCLAKLNTDSVMNAPCETSILYPAAGGNMHCFTAVTSCAVLDVLRPPYSGPEGRDCKYYTEVLCSSF
;
A
#
# COMPACT_ATOMS: atom_id res chain seq x y z
N MET A 1 17.59 -3.31 8.87
CA MET A 1 16.68 -2.95 9.96
C MET A 1 15.90 -4.18 10.38
N LYS A 2 15.90 -4.48 11.69
CA LYS A 2 15.18 -5.58 12.34
C LYS A 2 13.93 -5.02 13.05
N PRO A 3 12.90 -5.85 13.32
CA PRO A 3 11.72 -5.41 14.06
C PRO A 3 12.02 -4.74 15.41
N ALA A 4 13.01 -5.26 16.15
CA ALA A 4 13.40 -4.75 17.45
C ALA A 4 13.97 -3.31 17.40
N ASP A 5 14.56 -2.90 16.26
CA ASP A 5 15.11 -1.55 16.08
C ASP A 5 14.02 -0.47 16.15
N VAL A 6 12.77 -0.85 15.92
CA VAL A 6 11.57 0.02 15.95
C VAL A 6 10.57 -0.40 17.04
N GLY A 7 11.05 -1.14 18.05
CA GLY A 7 10.24 -1.54 19.21
C GLY A 7 9.13 -2.56 18.90
N LEU A 8 9.20 -3.28 17.79
CA LEU A 8 8.21 -4.30 17.43
C LEU A 8 8.60 -5.70 17.90
N HIS A 9 7.60 -6.41 18.42
CA HIS A 9 7.66 -7.83 18.76
C HIS A 9 6.38 -8.54 18.26
N PRO A 10 6.45 -9.79 17.75
CA PRO A 10 5.27 -10.52 17.29
C PRO A 10 4.17 -10.70 18.35
N ASP A 11 4.53 -10.69 19.64
CA ASP A 11 3.57 -10.87 20.74
C ASP A 11 2.79 -9.59 21.11
N LEU A 12 3.07 -8.47 20.44
CA LEU A 12 2.32 -7.24 20.65
C LEU A 12 0.83 -7.44 20.33
N PRO A 13 -0.08 -6.77 21.05
CA PRO A 13 -1.52 -6.97 20.89
C PRO A 13 -2.02 -6.68 19.46
N PHE A 14 -1.26 -5.92 18.67
CA PHE A 14 -1.56 -5.57 17.29
C PHE A 14 -1.57 -6.78 16.33
N PHE A 15 -1.01 -7.92 16.74
CA PHE A 15 -0.82 -9.10 15.88
C PHE A 15 -1.67 -10.31 16.31
N ARG A 16 -2.52 -10.14 17.33
CA ARG A 16 -3.37 -11.21 17.86
C ARG A 16 -4.44 -11.62 16.85
N ASP A 17 -4.82 -12.89 16.91
CA ASP A 17 -5.93 -13.42 16.13
C ASP A 17 -7.23 -12.67 16.43
N TYR A 18 -7.99 -12.41 15.38
CA TYR A 18 -9.22 -11.65 15.46
C TYR A 18 -10.40 -12.49 14.96
N LYS A 19 -11.54 -12.39 15.64
CA LYS A 19 -12.81 -12.99 15.16
C LYS A 19 -13.52 -11.97 14.28
N GLY A 20 -13.56 -12.20 12.96
CA GLY A 20 -14.14 -11.29 11.97
C GLY A 20 -13.06 -10.59 11.14
N THR A 21 -13.35 -9.41 10.60
CA THR A 21 -12.38 -8.62 9.84
C THR A 21 -11.30 -8.06 10.77
N PRO A 22 -10.04 -8.51 10.66
CA PRO A 22 -8.97 -8.04 11.55
C PRO A 22 -8.62 -6.57 11.28
N PRO A 23 -8.42 -5.75 12.32
CA PRO A 23 -8.06 -4.34 12.16
C PRO A 23 -6.58 -4.19 11.79
N VAL A 24 -6.27 -3.18 10.98
CA VAL A 24 -4.88 -2.73 10.74
C VAL A 24 -4.56 -1.63 11.73
N THR A 25 -3.47 -1.78 12.49
CA THR A 25 -2.98 -0.72 13.38
C THR A 25 -1.89 0.09 12.69
N TYR A 26 -1.99 1.42 12.73
CA TYR A 26 -0.96 2.32 12.24
C TYR A 26 -0.17 2.92 13.41
N LEU A 27 1.14 2.67 13.42
CA LEU A 27 2.08 3.28 14.36
C LEU A 27 2.78 4.44 13.67
N HIS A 28 2.48 5.64 14.11
CA HIS A 28 3.13 6.86 13.63
C HIS A 28 4.51 7.02 14.27
N LEU A 29 5.55 7.20 13.45
CA LEU A 29 6.91 7.45 13.95
C LEU A 29 7.35 8.89 13.71
N HIS A 30 7.10 9.44 12.52
CA HIS A 30 7.48 10.79 12.16
C HIS A 30 6.66 11.35 11.00
N GLN A 31 6.46 12.67 10.97
CA GLN A 31 5.98 13.36 9.77
C GLN A 31 6.48 14.80 9.72
N CYS A 32 6.84 15.21 8.51
CA CYS A 32 7.10 16.58 8.12
C CYS A 32 6.56 16.82 6.68
N PRO A 33 6.61 18.05 6.14
CA PRO A 33 6.14 18.31 4.77
C PRO A 33 6.87 17.50 3.68
N LYS A 34 8.08 17.00 3.96
CA LYS A 34 8.90 16.29 2.97
C LYS A 34 8.71 14.78 2.99
N PHE A 35 8.46 14.19 4.17
CA PHE A 35 8.27 12.74 4.30
C PHE A 35 7.52 12.39 5.58
N SER A 36 6.90 11.21 5.57
CA SER A 36 6.39 10.56 6.78
C SER A 36 6.97 9.15 6.91
N ILE A 37 7.01 8.67 8.15
CA ILE A 37 7.42 7.32 8.51
C ILE A 37 6.33 6.74 9.40
N GLY A 38 5.83 5.57 9.02
CA GLY A 38 4.91 4.81 9.85
C GLY A 38 5.05 3.32 9.65
N ILE A 39 4.46 2.56 10.57
CA ILE A 39 4.42 1.11 10.50
C ILE A 39 2.97 0.67 10.51
N PHE A 40 2.59 -0.16 9.53
CA PHE A 40 1.34 -0.90 9.56
C PHE A 40 1.58 -2.24 10.25
N CYS A 41 0.80 -2.52 11.27
CA CYS A 41 0.74 -3.80 11.95
C CYS A 41 -0.55 -4.52 11.51
N LEU A 42 -0.38 -5.66 10.86
CA LEU A 42 -1.45 -6.43 10.27
C LEU A 42 -1.51 -7.79 10.96
N PRO A 43 -2.59 -8.12 11.70
CA PRO A 43 -2.90 -9.51 12.02
C PRO A 43 -3.07 -10.35 10.75
N GLN A 44 -2.94 -11.67 10.87
CA GLN A 44 -3.26 -12.58 9.78
C GLN A 44 -4.63 -12.27 9.16
N ALA A 45 -4.69 -12.31 7.81
CA ALA A 45 -5.85 -11.97 7.00
C ALA A 45 -6.28 -10.48 6.98
N ALA A 46 -5.54 -9.58 7.64
CA ALA A 46 -5.79 -8.15 7.51
C ALA A 46 -5.39 -7.62 6.14
N VAL A 47 -6.17 -6.65 5.66
CA VAL A 47 -6.07 -6.11 4.31
C VAL A 47 -5.90 -4.59 4.39
N ILE A 48 -4.90 -4.08 3.67
CA ILE A 48 -4.89 -2.68 3.23
C ILE A 48 -5.43 -2.71 1.79
N PRO A 49 -6.65 -2.18 1.55
CA PRO A 49 -7.29 -2.29 0.24
C PRO A 49 -6.49 -1.61 -0.86
N LEU A 50 -6.79 -1.93 -2.11
CA LEU A 50 -6.11 -1.35 -3.27
C LEU A 50 -6.23 0.18 -3.26
N HIS A 51 -5.11 0.87 -3.22
CA HIS A 51 -5.05 2.33 -3.15
C HIS A 51 -3.85 2.88 -3.93
N ASN A 52 -3.87 4.17 -4.30
CA ASN A 52 -2.79 4.83 -5.02
C ASN A 52 -1.96 5.79 -4.13
N HIS A 53 -0.78 6.17 -4.63
CA HIS A 53 0.13 7.13 -3.98
C HIS A 53 0.44 8.31 -4.95
N PRO A 54 -0.49 9.26 -5.14
CA PRO A 54 -0.41 10.28 -6.20
C PRO A 54 0.77 11.23 -6.00
N GLY A 55 1.70 11.25 -6.96
CA GLY A 55 2.87 12.13 -6.92
C GLY A 55 3.92 11.73 -5.87
N MET A 56 3.84 10.50 -5.35
CA MET A 56 4.65 10.04 -4.22
C MET A 56 5.63 8.94 -4.64
N THR A 57 6.78 8.92 -3.97
CA THR A 57 7.70 7.79 -3.92
C THR A 57 7.56 7.17 -2.53
N VAL A 58 7.36 5.85 -2.47
CA VAL A 58 7.24 5.13 -1.19
C VAL A 58 8.28 4.03 -1.14
N PHE A 59 9.00 3.97 -0.02
CA PHE A 59 9.88 2.86 0.33
C PHE A 59 9.15 2.00 1.34
N SER A 60 9.00 0.72 1.04
CA SER A 60 8.27 -0.23 1.88
C SER A 60 9.16 -1.39 2.27
N LYS A 61 9.16 -1.76 3.55
CA LYS A 61 9.91 -2.90 4.05
C LYS A 61 9.07 -3.77 4.96
N LEU A 62 8.90 -5.04 4.58
CA LEU A 62 8.38 -6.08 5.46
C LEU A 62 9.43 -6.37 6.55
N LEU A 63 9.07 -6.07 7.80
CA LEU A 63 9.96 -6.22 8.95
C LEU A 63 9.96 -7.67 9.45
N PHE A 64 8.79 -8.32 9.46
CA PHE A 64 8.62 -9.73 9.76
C PHE A 64 7.30 -10.26 9.15
N GLY A 65 7.13 -11.58 9.17
CA GLY A 65 5.93 -12.26 8.68
C GLY A 65 5.93 -12.41 7.16
N SER A 66 4.74 -12.62 6.61
CA SER A 66 4.51 -12.83 5.19
C SER A 66 3.25 -12.09 4.73
N MET A 67 3.35 -11.53 3.53
CA MET A 67 2.33 -10.64 2.97
C MET A 67 2.18 -10.92 1.48
N HIS A 68 0.94 -11.12 1.05
CA HIS A 68 0.59 -11.09 -0.36
C HIS A 68 0.46 -9.63 -0.80
N ILE A 69 1.16 -9.29 -1.87
CA ILE A 69 1.14 -7.96 -2.47
C ILE A 69 0.65 -8.11 -3.90
N ARG A 70 -0.36 -7.31 -4.23
CA ARG A 70 -0.81 -7.11 -5.61
C ARG A 70 -0.70 -5.64 -5.96
N SER A 71 0.00 -5.31 -7.04
CA SER A 71 0.29 -3.92 -7.42
C SER A 71 0.18 -3.67 -8.91
N TYR A 72 -0.05 -2.41 -9.27
CA TYR A 72 -0.36 -1.95 -10.61
C TYR A 72 0.20 -0.57 -10.89
N ASP A 73 0.45 -0.31 -12.16
CA ASP A 73 0.65 1.04 -12.69
C ASP A 73 -0.42 1.31 -13.75
N TRP A 74 -0.84 2.57 -13.91
CA TRP A 74 -1.75 2.96 -15.00
C TRP A 74 -1.13 2.61 -16.37
N ALA A 75 -1.96 2.15 -17.32
CA ALA A 75 -1.49 1.94 -18.69
C ALA A 75 -1.33 3.29 -19.41
N ASP A 76 -0.31 3.44 -20.26
CA ASP A 76 0.00 4.70 -20.99
C ASP A 76 -1.18 5.25 -21.81
N SER A 77 -2.08 4.38 -22.27
CA SER A 77 -3.28 4.73 -23.04
C SER A 77 -4.51 5.05 -22.20
N SER A 78 -4.41 4.96 -20.86
CA SER A 78 -5.46 5.40 -19.95
C SER A 78 -5.52 6.93 -19.93
N LYS A 79 -5.96 7.51 -21.05
CA LYS A 79 -6.58 8.83 -21.04
C LYS A 79 -7.74 8.69 -20.08
N GLN A 80 -7.52 9.11 -18.84
CA GLN A 80 -8.57 9.34 -17.85
C GLN A 80 -9.60 10.20 -18.57
N ILE A 81 -10.69 9.59 -19.06
CA ILE A 81 -11.81 10.35 -19.61
C ILE A 81 -12.42 11.01 -18.39
N ARG A 82 -11.94 12.23 -18.14
CA ARG A 82 -12.45 13.07 -17.08
C ARG A 82 -13.75 13.65 -17.60
N SER A 83 -14.84 13.38 -16.89
CA SER A 83 -16.09 14.09 -17.09
C SER A 83 -15.86 15.60 -16.95
N SER A 84 -16.78 16.43 -17.41
CA SER A 84 -16.72 17.89 -17.25
C SER A 84 -16.54 18.36 -15.79
N ASN A 85 -16.80 17.47 -14.83
CA ASN A 85 -16.65 17.68 -13.38
C ASN A 85 -15.32 17.14 -12.80
N GLY A 86 -14.42 16.58 -13.61
CA GLY A 86 -13.11 16.07 -13.17
C GLY A 86 -13.10 14.66 -12.58
N GLU A 87 -14.25 13.97 -12.51
CA GLU A 87 -14.36 12.57 -12.10
C GLU A 87 -14.04 11.61 -13.26
N LEU A 88 -13.55 10.42 -12.92
CA LEU A 88 -13.29 9.35 -13.89
C LEU A 88 -14.62 8.72 -14.31
N ASP A 89 -14.91 8.72 -15.60
CA ASP A 89 -16.09 8.03 -16.13
C ASP A 89 -15.78 6.56 -16.37
N GLY A 90 -15.94 5.75 -15.32
CA GLY A 90 -15.81 4.29 -15.39
C GLY A 90 -14.41 3.71 -15.11
N PRO A 91 -14.22 2.40 -15.35
CA PRO A 91 -12.98 1.70 -15.02
C PRO A 91 -11.81 2.17 -15.88
N CYS A 92 -10.64 2.33 -15.25
CA CYS A 92 -9.40 2.72 -15.91
C CYS A 92 -8.47 1.51 -16.07
N LEU A 93 -7.81 1.42 -17.23
CA LEU A 93 -6.89 0.32 -17.53
C LEU A 93 -5.59 0.49 -16.72
N ALA A 94 -5.20 -0.58 -16.04
CA ALA A 94 -3.95 -0.67 -15.30
C ALA A 94 -3.20 -1.95 -15.67
N LYS A 95 -1.88 -1.92 -15.64
CA LYS A 95 -0.99 -3.05 -15.87
C LYS A 95 -0.58 -3.65 -14.54
N LEU A 96 -0.73 -4.97 -14.40
CA LEU A 96 -0.23 -5.71 -13.25
C LEU A 96 1.30 -5.59 -13.17
N ASN A 97 1.79 -5.16 -12.02
CA ASN A 97 3.22 -5.01 -11.73
C ASN A 97 3.74 -6.10 -10.77
N THR A 98 2.96 -6.47 -9.76
CA THR A 98 3.32 -7.56 -8.83
C THR A 98 2.07 -8.32 -8.43
N ASP A 99 2.17 -9.64 -8.33
CA ASP A 99 1.18 -10.52 -7.71
C ASP A 99 1.96 -11.68 -7.07
N SER A 100 2.36 -11.50 -5.81
CA SER A 100 3.24 -12.47 -5.14
C SER A 100 3.18 -12.40 -3.62
N VAL A 101 3.63 -13.47 -2.97
CA VAL A 101 3.83 -13.48 -1.51
C VAL A 101 5.27 -13.09 -1.19
N MET A 102 5.44 -12.02 -0.44
CA MET A 102 6.71 -11.59 0.14
C MET A 102 6.87 -12.19 1.55
N ASN A 103 8.06 -12.68 1.87
CA ASN A 103 8.40 -13.23 3.17
C ASN A 103 9.60 -12.48 3.75
N ALA A 104 9.55 -12.15 5.04
CA ALA A 104 10.72 -11.61 5.72
C ALA A 104 11.74 -12.74 6.03
N PRO A 105 13.06 -12.47 5.98
CA PRO A 105 13.67 -11.19 5.60
C PRO A 105 13.58 -10.93 4.10
N CYS A 106 13.24 -9.69 3.71
CA CYS A 106 13.24 -9.24 2.32
C CYS A 106 13.99 -7.91 2.16
N GLU A 107 14.35 -7.62 0.91
CA GLU A 107 14.81 -6.29 0.50
C GLU A 107 13.70 -5.24 0.61
N THR A 108 14.08 -3.97 0.59
CA THR A 108 13.14 -2.85 0.58
C THR A 108 12.57 -2.71 -0.83
N SER A 109 11.25 -2.63 -0.98
CA SER A 109 10.60 -2.31 -2.24
C SER A 109 10.45 -0.79 -2.39
N ILE A 110 10.35 -0.35 -3.64
CA ILE A 110 10.14 1.05 -3.98
C ILE A 110 9.07 1.17 -5.05
N LEU A 111 8.16 2.13 -4.85
CA LEU A 111 7.27 2.62 -5.90
C LEU A 111 7.56 4.09 -6.18
N TYR A 112 7.23 4.50 -7.39
CA TYR A 112 7.35 5.86 -7.91
C TYR A 112 5.97 6.41 -8.29
N PRO A 113 5.86 7.71 -8.61
CA PRO A 113 4.57 8.32 -8.97
C PRO A 113 3.81 7.65 -10.12
N ALA A 114 4.53 6.97 -11.04
CA ALA A 114 3.94 6.33 -12.22
C ALA A 114 4.64 5.02 -12.61
N ALA A 115 5.36 4.38 -11.68
CA ALA A 115 6.07 3.13 -11.95
C ALA A 115 6.34 2.35 -10.66
N GLY A 116 6.48 1.03 -10.77
CA GLY A 116 6.84 0.16 -9.64
C GLY A 116 5.65 -0.24 -8.79
N GLY A 117 4.43 -0.10 -9.30
CA GLY A 117 3.21 -0.46 -8.59
C GLY A 117 2.67 0.68 -7.74
N ASN A 118 2.45 1.86 -8.34
CA ASN A 118 1.91 3.02 -7.63
C ASN A 118 0.57 2.73 -6.94
N MET A 119 -0.24 1.83 -7.52
CA MET A 119 -1.40 1.28 -6.82
C MET A 119 -1.07 -0.09 -6.26
N HIS A 120 -1.39 -0.34 -4.99
CA HIS A 120 -1.22 -1.68 -4.42
C HIS A 120 -2.23 -2.00 -3.33
N CYS A 121 -2.45 -3.29 -3.11
CA CYS A 121 -3.11 -3.83 -1.93
C CYS A 121 -2.17 -4.79 -1.20
N PHE A 122 -2.31 -4.84 0.12
CA PHE A 122 -1.58 -5.75 0.99
C PHE A 122 -2.57 -6.67 1.67
N THR A 123 -2.31 -7.97 1.65
CA THR A 123 -3.05 -8.97 2.41
C THR A 123 -2.07 -9.77 3.26
N ALA A 124 -2.21 -9.67 4.58
CA ALA A 124 -1.37 -10.41 5.52
C ALA A 124 -1.64 -11.93 5.41
N VAL A 125 -0.61 -12.69 5.02
CA VAL A 125 -0.66 -14.16 4.97
C VAL A 125 -0.40 -14.75 6.35
N THR A 126 0.53 -14.13 7.08
CA THR A 126 0.72 -14.29 8.54
C THR A 126 0.66 -12.91 9.17
N SER A 127 0.56 -12.83 10.51
CA SER A 127 0.71 -11.55 11.19
C SER A 127 2.07 -10.94 10.82
N CYS A 128 2.04 -9.69 10.37
CA CYS A 128 3.19 -9.03 9.78
C CYS A 128 3.22 -7.53 10.07
N ALA A 129 4.40 -6.93 9.92
CA ALA A 129 4.58 -5.50 10.04
C ALA A 129 5.34 -4.94 8.83
N VAL A 130 4.82 -3.85 8.26
CA VAL A 130 5.43 -3.15 7.12
C VAL A 130 5.76 -1.73 7.53
N LEU A 131 7.03 -1.35 7.40
CA LEU A 131 7.50 0.01 7.56
C LEU A 131 7.39 0.72 6.20
N ASP A 132 6.71 1.85 6.18
CA ASP A 132 6.64 2.73 5.01
C ASP A 132 7.30 4.08 5.28
N VAL A 133 8.05 4.55 4.28
CA VAL A 133 8.55 5.93 4.19
C VAL A 133 7.95 6.58 2.95
N LEU A 134 7.06 7.56 3.16
CA LEU A 134 6.30 8.20 2.09
C LEU A 134 6.93 9.57 1.79
N ARG A 135 7.20 9.86 0.51
CA ARG A 135 7.79 11.13 0.07
C ARG A 135 7.09 11.69 -1.17
N PRO A 136 6.46 12.87 -1.08
CA PRO A 136 5.95 13.51 0.15
C PRO A 136 4.85 12.64 0.81
N PRO A 137 4.36 12.99 2.01
CA PRO A 137 3.15 12.36 2.53
C PRO A 137 1.90 12.78 1.73
N TYR A 138 0.81 12.04 1.94
CA TYR A 138 -0.53 12.45 1.50
C TYR A 138 -0.89 13.84 2.01
N SER A 139 -1.64 14.60 1.21
CA SER A 139 -2.11 15.96 1.53
C SER A 139 -3.27 16.35 0.60
N GLY A 140 -4.49 16.40 1.13
CA GLY A 140 -5.66 16.85 0.37
C GLY A 140 -5.53 18.28 -0.17
N PRO A 141 -5.06 19.27 0.61
CA PRO A 141 -4.81 20.62 0.10
C PRO A 141 -3.83 20.70 -1.07
N GLU A 142 -2.92 19.73 -1.21
CA GLU A 142 -1.97 19.65 -2.32
C GLU A 142 -2.38 18.61 -3.39
N GLY A 143 -3.63 18.13 -3.36
CA GLY A 143 -4.18 17.20 -4.35
C GLY A 143 -3.62 15.78 -4.28
N ARG A 144 -3.04 15.40 -3.14
CA ARG A 144 -2.49 14.07 -2.87
C ARG A 144 -3.37 13.29 -1.90
N ASP A 145 -4.65 13.14 -2.23
CA ASP A 145 -5.55 12.27 -1.47
C ASP A 145 -5.34 10.80 -1.85
N CYS A 146 -5.35 9.93 -0.84
CA CYS A 146 -5.37 8.49 -1.06
C CYS A 146 -6.72 8.10 -1.66
N LYS A 147 -6.71 7.51 -2.86
CA LYS A 147 -7.91 6.96 -3.50
C LYS A 147 -7.86 5.45 -3.46
N TYR A 148 -9.00 4.85 -3.17
CA TYR A 148 -9.19 3.41 -3.17
C TYR A 148 -9.84 2.94 -4.46
N TYR A 149 -9.55 1.70 -4.85
CA TYR A 149 -10.02 1.10 -6.08
C TYR A 149 -10.49 -0.33 -5.84
N THR A 150 -11.36 -0.80 -6.74
CA THR A 150 -11.71 -2.22 -6.86
C THR A 150 -11.27 -2.69 -8.23
N GLU A 151 -10.67 -3.88 -8.29
CA GLU A 151 -10.29 -4.50 -9.55
C GLU A 151 -11.53 -5.01 -10.30
N VAL A 152 -11.58 -4.75 -11.61
CA VAL A 152 -12.58 -5.33 -12.51
C VAL A 152 -11.82 -6.00 -13.65
N LEU A 153 -12.10 -7.28 -13.91
CA LEU A 153 -11.46 -8.02 -15.00
C LEU A 153 -11.86 -7.41 -16.34
N CYS A 154 -10.87 -7.05 -17.15
CA CYS A 154 -11.11 -6.65 -18.54
C CYS A 154 -11.46 -7.91 -19.35
N SER A 155 -12.74 -8.08 -19.72
CA SER A 155 -13.25 -9.26 -20.42
C SER A 155 -13.22 -9.13 -21.95
N SER A 156 -12.34 -8.32 -22.54
CA SER A 156 -12.35 -8.07 -24.00
C SER A 156 -10.94 -7.90 -24.58
N PHE A 157 -10.57 -8.79 -25.49
CA PHE A 157 -9.57 -8.60 -26.55
C PHE A 157 -10.25 -8.90 -27.89
#